data_AF-A0A6S6S901-F1
#
_entry.id   AF-A0A6S6S901-F1
#
_cell.length_a   1.000
_cell.length_b   1.000
_cell.length_c   1.000
_cell.angle_alpha   90.00
_cell.angle_beta   90.00
_cell.angle_gamma   90.00
#
_symmetry.space_group_name_H-M   'P 1'
#
loop_
_entity.id
_entity.type
_entity.pdbx_description
1 polymer ?
#
loop_
_entity_poly.entity_id
_entity_poly.type
_entity_poly.pdbx_seq_one_letter_code
_entity_poly.pdbx_strand_id
1 'polypeptide(L)'
;MPEALIPNSELPAIPSKRYFTIGEVSELCCVKSHVLRYWEQEFPSLKPMKRRGNRRYYQLEDVILIRQIRGLLYEQGYTISGARQQIMGGGTAVLEEGEAVTKITSPAVDDGVMKQLISDLEQTLKLLRS
;
A
#
# COMPACT_ATOMS: atom_id res chain seq x y z
N MET A 1 2.13 16.40 -5.49
CA MET A 1 1.92 16.94 -4.13
C MET A 1 2.27 15.83 -3.15
N PRO A 2 3.43 15.89 -2.46
CA PRO A 2 3.83 14.87 -1.51
C PRO A 2 3.14 15.17 -0.17
N GLU A 3 1.98 14.53 0.05
CA GLU A 3 1.42 14.44 1.39
C GLU A 3 2.42 13.60 2.22
N ALA A 4 2.88 14.14 3.34
CA ALA A 4 3.90 13.53 4.20
C ALA A 4 3.68 12.03 4.36
N LEU A 5 4.74 11.24 4.11
CA LEU A 5 4.79 9.80 4.34
C LEU A 5 4.81 9.55 5.85
N ILE A 6 3.66 9.69 6.50
CA ILE A 6 3.50 9.34 7.92
C ILE A 6 3.65 7.81 8.00
N PRO A 7 4.70 7.26 8.62
CA PRO A 7 4.85 5.81 8.75
C PRO A 7 3.69 5.20 9.55
N ASN A 8 3.36 3.93 9.35
CA ASN A 8 2.26 3.28 10.09
C ASN A 8 2.43 3.36 11.63
N SER A 9 3.64 3.61 12.12
CA SER A 9 4.01 3.79 13.52
C SER A 9 3.49 5.09 14.17
N GLU A 10 3.10 6.10 13.39
CA GLU A 10 2.60 7.39 13.89
C GLU A 10 1.07 7.51 13.87
N LEU A 11 0.36 6.43 13.49
CA LEU A 11 -1.10 6.47 13.44
C LEU A 11 -1.72 6.36 14.84
N PRO A 12 -2.79 7.13 15.15
CA PRO A 12 -3.47 7.07 16.44
C PRO A 12 -3.98 5.66 16.74
N ALA A 13 -3.95 5.25 18.01
CA ALA A 13 -4.43 3.94 18.44
C ALA A 13 -5.89 3.75 18.01
N ILE A 14 -6.21 2.60 17.43
CA ILE A 14 -7.57 2.31 16.96
C ILE A 14 -8.45 2.12 18.20
N PRO A 15 -9.48 2.95 18.43
CA PRO A 15 -10.35 2.79 19.59
C PRO A 15 -11.14 1.50 19.46
N SER A 16 -11.55 0.88 20.57
CA SER A 16 -12.34 -0.35 20.60
C SER A 16 -13.82 -0.15 20.18
N LYS A 17 -14.05 0.67 19.15
CA LYS A 17 -15.38 0.94 18.57
C LYS A 17 -15.71 -0.15 17.55
N ARG A 18 -16.93 -0.66 17.57
CA ARG A 18 -17.36 -1.76 16.67
C ARG A 18 -17.57 -1.33 15.21
N TYR A 19 -17.86 -0.04 14.98
CA TYR A 19 -18.15 0.51 13.66
C TYR A 19 -17.53 1.89 13.50
N PHE A 20 -16.85 2.09 12.38
CA PHE A 20 -16.21 3.32 11.99
C PHE A 20 -16.84 3.87 10.72
N THR A 21 -17.03 5.17 10.66
CA THR A 21 -17.42 5.87 9.43
C THR A 21 -16.20 6.09 8.53
N ILE A 22 -16.43 6.30 7.23
CA ILE A 22 -15.33 6.58 6.28
C ILE A 22 -14.48 7.80 6.66
N GLY A 23 -15.07 8.79 7.34
CA GLY A 23 -14.34 9.95 7.87
C GLY A 23 -13.39 9.55 9.00
N GLU A 24 -13.90 8.82 9.98
CA GLU A 24 -13.07 8.31 11.10
C GLU A 24 -11.94 7.41 10.58
N VAL A 25 -12.20 6.51 9.64
CA VAL A 25 -11.15 5.65 9.05
C VAL A 25 -10.13 6.48 8.26
N SER A 26 -10.57 7.53 7.55
CA SER A 26 -9.64 8.41 6.83
C SER A 26 -8.67 9.13 7.77
N GLU A 27 -9.15 9.54 8.95
CA GLU A 27 -8.33 10.18 9.97
C GLU A 27 -7.38 9.16 10.63
N LEU A 28 -7.88 7.97 10.98
CA LEU A 28 -7.11 6.90 11.64
C LEU A 28 -5.99 6.31 10.78
N CYS A 29 -6.14 6.35 9.46
CA CYS A 29 -5.17 5.81 8.50
C CYS A 29 -4.43 6.90 7.71
N CYS A 30 -4.74 8.18 7.93
CA CYS A 30 -4.25 9.31 7.12
C CYS A 30 -4.41 9.09 5.61
N VAL A 31 -5.53 8.48 5.19
CA VAL A 31 -5.85 8.19 3.78
C VAL A 31 -7.12 8.93 3.39
N LYS A 32 -7.13 9.59 2.23
CA LYS A 32 -8.30 10.36 1.76
C LYS A 32 -9.51 9.44 1.56
N SER A 33 -10.70 9.92 1.94
CA SER A 33 -11.94 9.13 1.88
C SER A 33 -12.30 8.59 0.49
N HIS A 34 -11.92 9.27 -0.60
CA HIS A 34 -12.13 8.75 -1.96
C HIS A 34 -11.19 7.59 -2.31
N VAL A 35 -9.98 7.54 -1.74
CA VAL A 35 -9.05 6.41 -1.92
C VAL A 35 -9.61 5.16 -1.24
N LEU A 36 -10.18 5.32 -0.04
CA LEU A 36 -10.88 4.22 0.64
C LEU A 36 -12.04 3.68 -0.19
N ARG A 37 -12.81 4.56 -0.87
CA ARG A 37 -13.88 4.13 -1.78
C ARG A 37 -13.36 3.33 -2.97
N TYR A 38 -12.20 3.72 -3.49
CA TYR A 38 -11.56 3.02 -4.59
C TYR A 38 -11.02 1.66 -4.12
N TRP A 39 -10.40 1.59 -2.94
CA TRP A 39 -9.96 0.34 -2.33
C TRP A 39 -11.12 -0.63 -2.07
N GLU A 40 -12.32 -0.16 -1.72
CA GLU A 40 -13.49 -1.04 -1.61
C GLU A 40 -13.88 -1.72 -2.93
N GLN A 41 -13.56 -1.12 -4.09
CA GLN A 41 -13.81 -1.75 -5.40
C GLN A 41 -12.73 -2.78 -5.73
N GLU A 42 -11.49 -2.45 -5.38
CA GLU A 42 -10.32 -3.25 -5.69
C GLU A 42 -10.17 -4.43 -4.72
N PHE A 43 -10.50 -4.29 -3.44
CA PHE A 43 -10.33 -5.33 -2.42
C PHE A 43 -11.69 -5.93 -2.02
N PRO A 44 -12.06 -7.13 -2.52
CA PRO A 44 -13.34 -7.76 -2.21
C PRO A 44 -13.44 -8.24 -0.74
N SER A 45 -12.30 -8.28 -0.03
CA SER A 45 -12.21 -8.57 1.41
C SER A 45 -12.73 -7.42 2.26
N LEU A 46 -12.65 -6.17 1.78
CA LEU A 46 -13.25 -5.01 2.44
C LEU A 46 -14.74 -4.98 2.11
N LYS A 47 -15.57 -5.50 3.02
CA LYS A 47 -17.03 -5.54 2.85
C LYS A 47 -17.69 -4.55 3.82
N PRO A 48 -17.67 -3.24 3.51
CA PRO A 48 -18.32 -2.24 4.34
C PRO A 48 -19.81 -2.57 4.45
N MET A 49 -20.32 -2.56 5.69
CA MET A 49 -21.73 -2.83 5.95
C MET A 49 -22.58 -1.68 5.38
N LYS A 50 -23.29 -1.95 4.29
CA LYS A 50 -24.20 -0.96 3.67
C LYS A 50 -25.51 -0.90 4.45
N ARG A 51 -25.75 0.18 5.18
CA ARG A 51 -27.04 0.48 5.82
C ARG A 51 -27.90 1.43 4.96
N ARG A 52 -29.19 1.56 5.32
CA ARG A 52 -30.09 2.59 4.78
C ARG A 52 -29.39 3.97 4.81
N GLY A 53 -29.42 4.67 3.67
CA GLY A 53 -28.81 6.01 3.52
C GLY A 53 -27.41 6.05 2.91
N ASN A 54 -26.95 4.98 2.23
CA ASN A 54 -25.67 4.94 1.50
C ASN A 54 -24.42 5.25 2.35
N ARG A 55 -24.55 5.16 3.69
CA ARG A 55 -23.44 5.29 4.62
C ARG A 55 -22.71 3.95 4.72
N ARG A 56 -21.38 4.02 4.65
CA ARG A 56 -20.48 2.88 4.74
C ARG A 56 -19.91 2.83 6.15
N TYR A 57 -20.06 1.68 6.79
CA TYR A 57 -19.47 1.40 8.10
C TYR A 57 -18.41 0.34 7.94
N TYR A 58 -17.22 0.62 8.46
CA TYR A 58 -16.09 -0.30 8.54
C TYR A 58 -16.04 -0.91 9.94
N GLN A 59 -15.66 -2.16 10.02
CA GLN A 59 -15.36 -2.83 11.28
C GLN A 59 -13.89 -2.63 11.66
N LEU A 60 -13.52 -3.07 12.86
CA LEU A 60 -12.14 -3.05 13.31
C LEU A 60 -11.22 -3.84 12.34
N GLU A 61 -11.68 -5.00 11.87
CA GLU A 61 -10.96 -5.84 10.91
C GLU A 61 -10.69 -5.11 9.59
N ASP A 62 -11.67 -4.37 9.07
CA ASP A 62 -11.50 -3.57 7.86
C ASP A 62 -10.43 -2.48 8.06
N VAL A 63 -10.38 -1.84 9.23
CA VAL A 63 -9.37 -0.80 9.54
C VAL A 63 -7.97 -1.41 9.58
N ILE A 64 -7.83 -2.61 10.15
CA ILE A 64 -6.56 -3.35 10.16
C ILE A 64 -6.10 -3.68 8.74
N LEU A 65 -7.02 -4.18 7.90
CA LEU A 65 -6.74 -4.46 6.49
C LEU A 65 -6.32 -3.19 5.73
N ILE A 66 -6.98 -2.06 5.96
CA ILE A 66 -6.65 -0.77 5.33
C ILE A 66 -5.23 -0.33 5.74
N ARG A 67 -4.83 -0.51 7.00
CA ARG A 67 -3.45 -0.24 7.44
C ARG A 67 -2.42 -1.14 6.76
N GLN A 68 -2.75 -2.41 6.56
CA GLN A 68 -1.90 -3.34 5.81
C GLN A 68 -1.77 -2.90 4.35
N ILE A 69 -2.88 -2.65 3.66
CA ILE A 69 -2.90 -2.18 2.27
C ILE A 69 -2.05 -0.91 2.11
N ARG A 70 -2.18 0.03 3.05
CA ARG A 70 -1.37 1.26 3.08
C ARG A 70 0.13 0.94 3.16
N GLY A 71 0.55 0.06 4.06
CA GLY A 71 1.94 -0.37 4.18
C GLY A 71 2.45 -1.02 2.88
N LEU A 72 1.65 -1.93 2.29
CA LEU A 72 1.99 -2.58 1.02
C LEU A 72 2.20 -1.54 -0.11
N LEU A 73 1.33 -0.54 -0.22
CA LEU A 73 1.39 0.45 -1.29
C LEU A 73 2.52 1.48 -1.09
N TYR A 74 2.65 2.04 0.12
CA TYR A 74 3.51 3.19 0.37
C TYR A 74 4.89 2.80 0.89
N GLU A 75 4.99 1.80 1.77
CA GLU A 75 6.28 1.36 2.33
C GLU A 75 6.97 0.37 1.39
N GLN A 76 6.19 -0.52 0.77
CA GLN A 76 6.73 -1.61 -0.05
C GLN A 76 6.59 -1.34 -1.56
N GLY A 77 5.83 -0.32 -1.96
CA GLY A 77 5.71 0.08 -3.37
C GLY A 77 4.93 -0.90 -4.24
N TYR A 78 4.10 -1.78 -3.66
CA TYR A 78 3.26 -2.67 -4.44
C TYR A 78 2.25 -1.87 -5.28
N THR A 79 1.88 -2.42 -6.44
CA THR A 79 0.68 -1.94 -7.16
C THR A 79 -0.58 -2.44 -6.46
N ILE A 80 -1.72 -1.79 -6.69
CA ILE A 80 -3.02 -2.18 -6.13
C ILE A 80 -3.34 -3.67 -6.42
N SER A 81 -3.01 -4.13 -7.63
CA SER A 81 -3.17 -5.54 -8.02
C SER A 81 -2.23 -6.47 -7.24
N GLY A 82 -0.96 -6.07 -7.07
CA GLY A 82 0.02 -6.84 -6.28
C GLY A 82 -0.35 -6.93 -4.79
N ALA A 83 -0.82 -5.83 -4.21
CA ALA A 83 -1.32 -5.80 -2.84
C ALA A 83 -2.56 -6.69 -2.67
N ARG A 84 -3.47 -6.70 -3.66
CA ARG A 84 -4.64 -7.60 -3.65
C ARG A 84 -4.21 -9.06 -3.65
N GLN A 85 -3.26 -9.42 -4.52
CA GLN A 85 -2.76 -10.77 -4.61
C GLN A 85 -2.06 -11.21 -3.32
N GLN A 86 -1.33 -10.30 -2.66
CA GLN A 86 -0.68 -10.57 -1.38
C GLN A 86 -1.70 -10.81 -0.26
N ILE A 87 -2.76 -10.01 -0.20
CA ILE A 87 -3.81 -10.14 0.82
C ILE A 87 -4.68 -11.38 0.58
N MET A 88 -4.99 -11.71 -0.68
CA MET A 88 -5.78 -12.90 -1.02
C MET A 88 -4.95 -14.20 -0.96
N GLY A 89 -3.67 -14.14 -1.32
CA GLY A 89 -2.78 -15.30 -1.39
C GLY A 89 -1.99 -15.57 -0.11
N GLY A 90 -1.83 -14.56 0.75
CA GLY A 90 -1.00 -14.60 1.95
C GLY A 90 -1.80 -14.36 3.21
N GLY A 91 -2.82 -15.17 3.46
CA GLY A 91 -3.51 -15.20 4.75
C GLY A 91 -2.69 -15.86 5.84
N THR A 92 -1.48 -15.37 6.14
CA THR A 92 -0.69 -15.59 7.38
C THR A 92 0.72 -15.03 7.19
N ALA A 93 0.95 -13.78 7.57
CA ALA A 93 2.27 -13.31 7.95
C ALA A 93 2.12 -12.18 8.98
N VAL A 94 1.90 -12.63 10.22
CA VAL A 94 2.47 -12.12 11.47
C VAL A 94 2.44 -10.60 11.74
N LEU A 95 1.70 -10.27 12.81
CA LEU A 95 2.24 -9.42 13.86
C LEU A 95 3.61 -9.99 14.27
N GLU A 96 4.66 -9.20 14.23
CA GLU A 96 5.73 -9.09 15.24
C GLU A 96 6.93 -8.36 14.62
N GLU A 97 7.59 -7.61 15.49
CA GLU A 97 8.68 -6.70 15.24
C GLU A 97 9.94 -7.40 14.69
N GLY A 98 10.76 -6.65 13.97
CA GLY A 98 12.19 -6.91 13.92
C GLY A 98 12.65 -7.94 12.89
N GLU A 99 13.64 -7.50 12.13
CA GLU A 99 14.74 -8.33 11.65
C GLU A 99 14.44 -9.34 10.52
N ALA A 100 14.66 -8.78 9.32
CA ALA A 100 15.52 -9.36 8.31
C ALA A 100 14.97 -10.48 7.41
N VAL A 101 15.66 -10.54 6.27
CA VAL A 101 15.84 -11.72 5.42
C VAL A 101 14.86 -11.86 4.24
N THR A 102 15.24 -11.10 3.22
CA THR A 102 15.51 -11.58 1.86
C THR A 102 14.37 -11.81 0.87
N LYS A 103 14.64 -11.20 -0.30
CA LYS A 103 14.65 -11.81 -1.63
C LYS A 103 13.38 -11.68 -2.49
N ILE A 104 13.54 -10.83 -3.52
CA ILE A 104 13.20 -11.03 -4.95
C ILE A 104 11.69 -10.89 -5.24
N THR A 105 11.13 -9.98 -6.07
CA THR A 105 11.64 -8.97 -7.01
C THR A 105 10.41 -8.26 -7.61
N SER A 106 10.43 -6.92 -7.71
CA SER A 106 10.11 -6.24 -8.98
C SER A 106 10.99 -6.86 -10.07
N PRO A 107 10.51 -7.16 -11.28
CA PRO A 107 11.17 -8.04 -12.23
C PRO A 107 12.67 -7.73 -12.30
N ALA A 108 13.51 -8.76 -12.10
CA ALA A 108 14.96 -8.67 -12.07
C ALA A 108 15.47 -7.76 -13.19
N VAL A 109 15.96 -6.58 -12.80
CA VAL A 109 16.87 -5.79 -13.61
C VAL A 109 18.21 -6.00 -12.94
N ASP A 110 19.03 -6.90 -13.50
CA ASP A 110 20.37 -7.16 -13.00
C ASP A 110 21.13 -5.83 -12.86
N ASP A 111 21.67 -5.52 -11.68
CA ASP A 111 22.44 -4.27 -11.44
C ASP A 111 23.59 -4.09 -12.44
N GLY A 112 24.10 -5.20 -13.00
CA GLY A 112 25.06 -5.20 -14.10
C GLY A 112 24.48 -4.69 -15.42
N VAL A 113 23.26 -5.11 -15.76
CA VAL A 113 22.53 -4.68 -16.96
C VAL A 113 22.17 -3.20 -16.86
N MET A 114 21.81 -2.72 -15.66
CA MET A 114 21.49 -1.32 -15.43
C MET A 114 22.72 -0.41 -15.61
N LYS A 115 23.89 -0.84 -15.10
CA LYS A 115 25.16 -0.13 -15.33
C LYS A 115 25.63 -0.17 -16.78
N GLN A 116 25.39 -1.27 -17.49
CA GLN A 116 25.70 -1.40 -18.92
C GLN A 116 24.83 -0.47 -19.76
N LEU A 117 23.52 -0.40 -19.50
CA LEU A 117 22.60 0.51 -20.19
C LEU A 117 22.95 1.98 -19.97
N ILE A 118 23.36 2.36 -18.75
CA ILE A 118 23.80 3.73 -18.46
C ILE A 118 25.07 4.06 -19.26
N SER A 119 26.05 3.15 -19.29
CA SER A 119 27.28 3.31 -20.07
C SER A 119 27.01 3.44 -21.58
N ASP A 120 26.13 2.62 -22.14
CA ASP A 120 25.79 2.68 -23.57
C ASP A 120 25.09 4.00 -23.94
N LEU A 121 24.22 4.51 -23.06
CA LEU A 121 23.58 5.80 -23.25
C LEU A 121 24.57 6.97 -23.17
N GLU A 122 25.55 6.91 -22.27
CA GLU A 122 26.63 7.91 -22.20
C GLU A 122 27.51 7.90 -23.45
N GLN A 123 27.79 6.72 -24.02
CA GLN A 123 28.59 6.59 -25.24
C GLN A 123 27.85 7.13 -26.48
N THR A 124 26.56 6.85 -26.61
CA THR A 124 25.74 7.38 -27.72
C THR A 124 25.57 8.90 -27.64
N LEU A 125 25.39 9.46 -26.44
CA LEU A 125 25.38 10.92 -26.24
C LEU A 125 26.71 11.57 -26.64
N LYS A 126 27.83 10.88 -26.44
CA LYS A 126 29.16 11.40 -26.81
C LYS A 126 29.37 11.42 -28.33
N LEU A 127 28.77 10.47 -29.07
CA LEU A 127 28.81 10.41 -30.53
C LEU A 127 27.88 11.44 -31.20
N LEU A 128 26.75 11.78 -30.57
CA LEU A 128 25.82 12.79 -31.09
C LEU A 128 26.25 14.24 -30.77
N ARG A 129 27.27 14.41 -29.92
CA ARG A 129 27.82 15.71 -29.52
C ARG A 129 29.15 16.06 -30.21
N SER A 130 29.64 15.19 -31.11
CA SER A 130 30.74 15.46 -32.05
C SER A 130 30.19 15.75 -33.44
#